data_AF-A0A833YNM6-F1
#
_entry.id   AF-A0A833YNM6-F1
#
_cell.length_a   1.000
_cell.length_b   1.000
_cell.length_c   1.000
_cell.angle_alpha   90.00
_cell.angle_beta   90.00
_cell.angle_gamma   90.00
#
_symmetry.space_group_name_H-M   'P 1'
#
loop_
_entity.id
_entity.type
_entity.pdbx_description
1 polymer ?
#
loop_
_entity_poly.entity_id
_entity_poly.type
_entity_poly.pdbx_seq_one_letter_code
_entity_poly.pdbx_strand_id
1 'polypeptide(L)'
;MAVRWGIVSAGLISGDFTTVLRTLPRSEHQVVAVAARDLSRAKEFARKHDIPKAYGSYEELAKDPNVGVDDTVTVLLQYPGGVHGSFTCSITAQLCNTAYVSGTKGMAQILDPCWCPTELVVKGEHKEFPLPSTPNKEFHFTNGAGMTYEARHVRECLRKGLKESPVIPLAESELLADILEEVRKAIGVTFPQDKH
;
A
#
# COMPACT_ATOMS: atom_id res chain seq x y z
N MET A 1 -21.36 6.70 -12.80
CA MET A 1 -20.43 5.85 -13.58
C MET A 1 -19.98 4.70 -12.69
N ALA A 2 -19.87 3.48 -13.23
CA ALA A 2 -19.44 2.32 -12.46
C ALA A 2 -17.96 2.42 -12.09
N VAL A 3 -17.61 2.02 -10.87
CA VAL A 3 -16.21 1.85 -10.45
C VAL A 3 -15.64 0.61 -11.15
N ARG A 4 -14.49 0.78 -11.79
CA ARG A 4 -13.82 -0.26 -12.57
C ARG A 4 -12.62 -0.81 -11.79
N TRP A 5 -12.79 -2.00 -11.25
CA TRP A 5 -11.87 -2.65 -10.32
C TRP A 5 -10.80 -3.45 -11.07
N GLY A 6 -9.54 -3.21 -10.71
CA GLY A 6 -8.42 -4.10 -10.97
C GLY A 6 -8.09 -4.92 -9.73
N ILE A 7 -8.12 -6.25 -9.83
CA ILE A 7 -7.83 -7.14 -8.70
C ILE A 7 -6.32 -7.43 -8.67
N VAL A 8 -5.65 -6.98 -7.61
CA VAL A 8 -4.24 -7.31 -7.36
C VAL A 8 -4.17 -8.59 -6.55
N SER A 9 -3.53 -9.61 -7.12
CA SER A 9 -3.37 -10.99 -6.63
C SER A 9 -4.56 -11.93 -6.86
N ALA A 10 -4.24 -13.17 -7.22
CA ALA A 10 -5.16 -14.30 -7.30
C ALA A 10 -5.17 -15.10 -5.98
N GLY A 11 -5.49 -14.42 -4.89
CA GLY A 11 -5.58 -14.99 -3.53
C GLY A 11 -7.02 -15.36 -3.14
N LEU A 12 -7.16 -16.05 -2.00
CA LEU A 12 -8.48 -16.46 -1.47
C LEU A 12 -9.36 -15.24 -1.15
N ILE A 13 -8.81 -14.24 -0.45
CA ILE A 13 -9.52 -13.00 -0.10
C ILE A 13 -9.96 -12.25 -1.37
N SER A 14 -9.07 -12.13 -2.36
CA SER A 14 -9.41 -11.54 -3.67
C SER A 14 -10.58 -12.28 -4.33
N GLY A 15 -10.63 -13.61 -4.19
CA GLY A 15 -11.71 -14.45 -4.70
C GLY A 15 -13.05 -14.16 -4.05
N ASP A 16 -13.09 -14.08 -2.72
CA ASP A 16 -14.30 -13.75 -1.96
C ASP A 16 -14.78 -12.34 -2.29
N PHE A 17 -13.88 -11.36 -2.30
CA PHE A 17 -14.20 -9.97 -2.66
C PHE A 17 -14.75 -9.85 -4.09
N THR A 18 -14.13 -10.53 -5.05
CA THR A 18 -14.60 -10.55 -6.45
C THR A 18 -15.99 -11.20 -6.55
N THR A 19 -16.27 -12.22 -5.74
CA THR A 19 -17.57 -12.87 -5.68
C THR A 19 -18.65 -11.92 -5.12
N VAL A 20 -18.32 -11.17 -4.07
CA VAL A 20 -19.21 -10.13 -3.50
C VAL A 20 -19.45 -9.00 -4.51
N LEU A 21 -18.43 -8.50 -5.19
CA LEU A 21 -18.61 -7.45 -6.21
C LEU A 21 -19.59 -7.85 -7.31
N ARG A 22 -19.68 -9.15 -7.63
CA ARG A 22 -20.63 -9.68 -8.63
C ARG A 22 -22.08 -9.70 -8.17
N THR A 23 -22.36 -9.58 -6.87
CA THR A 23 -23.73 -9.46 -6.34
C THR A 23 -24.24 -8.02 -6.39
N LEU A 24 -23.35 -7.04 -6.59
CA LEU A 24 -23.69 -5.63 -6.72
C LEU A 24 -24.11 -5.25 -8.16
N PRO A 25 -24.87 -4.16 -8.35
CA PRO A 25 -25.29 -3.71 -9.68
C PRO A 25 -24.09 -3.43 -10.60
N ARG A 26 -24.11 -3.99 -11.82
CA ARG A 26 -23.07 -3.73 -12.84
C ARG A 26 -23.00 -2.26 -13.30
N SER A 27 -24.06 -1.49 -13.05
CA SER A 27 -24.10 -0.04 -13.24
C SER A 27 -23.23 0.73 -12.24
N GLU A 28 -22.84 0.08 -11.14
CA GLU A 28 -22.08 0.65 -10.03
C GLU A 28 -20.69 0.01 -9.89
N HIS A 29 -20.56 -1.31 -10.11
CA HIS A 29 -19.31 -2.05 -9.93
C HIS A 29 -19.00 -2.98 -11.11
N GLN A 30 -17.77 -2.91 -11.64
CA GLN A 30 -17.30 -3.78 -12.71
C GLN A 30 -15.87 -4.23 -12.42
N VAL A 31 -15.62 -5.55 -12.41
CA VAL A 31 -14.26 -6.08 -12.34
C VAL A 31 -13.74 -6.21 -13.78
N VAL A 32 -12.75 -5.39 -14.13
CA VAL A 32 -12.28 -5.26 -15.51
C VAL A 32 -11.01 -6.04 -15.79
N ALA A 33 -10.20 -6.26 -14.75
CA ALA A 33 -8.93 -6.96 -14.89
C ALA A 33 -8.45 -7.58 -13.55
N VAL A 34 -7.59 -8.59 -13.64
CA VAL A 34 -6.86 -9.17 -12.51
C VAL A 34 -5.38 -9.32 -12.86
N ALA A 35 -4.50 -9.13 -11.90
CA ALA A 35 -3.08 -9.48 -12.03
C ALA A 35 -2.62 -10.41 -10.91
N ALA A 36 -1.67 -11.27 -11.24
CA ALA A 36 -0.87 -12.01 -10.26
C ALA A 36 0.58 -12.04 -10.77
N ARG A 37 1.55 -12.29 -9.87
CA ARG A 37 2.96 -12.50 -10.24
C ARG A 37 3.19 -13.72 -11.15
N ASP A 38 2.16 -14.55 -11.31
CA ASP A 38 2.13 -15.69 -12.22
C ASP A 38 0.92 -15.54 -13.15
N LEU A 39 1.17 -15.46 -14.46
CA LEU A 39 0.12 -15.25 -15.46
C LEU A 39 -0.88 -16.41 -15.51
N SER A 40 -0.45 -17.65 -15.25
CA SER A 40 -1.33 -18.81 -15.28
C SER A 40 -2.38 -18.74 -14.18
N ARG A 41 -1.97 -18.36 -12.96
CA ARG A 41 -2.86 -18.10 -11.82
C ARG A 41 -3.80 -16.93 -12.08
N ALA A 42 -3.31 -15.85 -12.70
CA ALA A 42 -4.16 -14.72 -13.07
C ALA A 42 -5.24 -15.14 -14.08
N LYS A 43 -4.88 -15.92 -15.11
CA LYS A 43 -5.81 -16.45 -16.11
C LYS A 43 -6.83 -17.42 -15.51
N GLU A 44 -6.40 -18.29 -14.62
CA GLU A 44 -7.31 -19.21 -13.92
C GLU A 44 -8.33 -18.45 -13.08
N PHE A 45 -7.87 -17.46 -12.31
CA PHE A 45 -8.73 -16.58 -11.52
C PHE A 45 -9.70 -15.79 -12.40
N ALA A 46 -9.21 -15.21 -13.50
CA ALA A 46 -10.04 -14.47 -14.43
C ALA A 46 -11.15 -15.34 -15.02
N ARG A 47 -10.82 -16.58 -15.45
CA ARG A 47 -11.79 -17.54 -15.94
C ARG A 47 -12.83 -17.90 -14.87
N LYS A 48 -12.39 -18.15 -13.63
CA LYS A 48 -13.28 -18.48 -12.50
C LYS A 48 -14.29 -17.36 -12.21
N HIS A 49 -13.85 -16.11 -12.34
CA HIS A 49 -14.64 -14.94 -11.96
C HIS A 49 -15.19 -14.14 -13.15
N ASP A 50 -15.09 -14.66 -14.38
CA ASP A 50 -15.54 -14.01 -15.63
C ASP A 50 -14.96 -12.58 -15.79
N ILE A 51 -13.66 -12.46 -15.52
CA ILE A 51 -12.94 -11.17 -15.62
C ILE A 51 -12.36 -11.05 -17.04
N PRO A 52 -12.62 -9.94 -17.76
CA PRO A 52 -12.24 -9.80 -19.17
C PRO A 52 -10.73 -9.89 -19.45
N LYS A 53 -9.88 -9.49 -18.49
CA LYS A 53 -8.42 -9.42 -18.68
C LYS A 53 -7.66 -10.00 -17.49
N ALA A 54 -6.54 -10.66 -17.81
CA ALA A 54 -5.61 -11.22 -16.85
C ALA A 54 -4.18 -10.82 -17.21
N TYR A 55 -3.43 -10.35 -16.22
CA TYR A 55 -2.06 -9.85 -16.37
C TYR A 55 -1.08 -10.66 -15.53
N GLY A 56 0.16 -10.81 -16.03
CA GLY A 56 1.24 -11.59 -15.39
C GLY A 56 2.07 -10.76 -14.41
N SER A 57 1.81 -9.46 -14.35
CA SER A 57 2.45 -8.51 -13.45
C SER A 57 1.45 -7.45 -13.00
N TYR A 58 1.73 -6.85 -11.84
CA TYR A 58 0.93 -5.73 -11.33
C TYR A 58 1.13 -4.46 -12.17
N GLU A 59 2.30 -4.30 -12.80
CA GLU A 59 2.62 -3.19 -13.69
C GLU A 59 1.73 -3.19 -14.95
N GLU A 60 1.49 -4.35 -15.57
CA GLU A 60 0.59 -4.46 -16.73
C GLU A 60 -0.86 -4.10 -16.38
N LEU A 61 -1.35 -4.49 -15.19
CA LEU A 61 -2.68 -4.12 -14.71
C LEU A 61 -2.79 -2.62 -14.45
N ALA A 62 -1.76 -2.04 -13.84
CA ALA A 62 -1.69 -0.63 -13.55
C ALA A 62 -1.72 0.23 -14.82
N LYS A 63 -1.19 -0.28 -15.94
CA LYS A 63 -1.23 0.38 -17.26
C LYS A 63 -2.57 0.22 -18.01
N ASP A 64 -3.55 -0.52 -17.49
CA ASP A 64 -4.85 -0.68 -18.16
C ASP A 64 -5.71 0.58 -18.00
N PRO A 65 -6.02 1.33 -19.07
CA PRO A 65 -6.83 2.55 -19.00
C PRO A 65 -8.29 2.30 -18.58
N ASN A 66 -8.69 1.03 -18.50
CA ASN A 66 -10.02 0.64 -18.02
C ASN A 66 -10.07 0.47 -16.50
N VAL A 67 -8.93 0.40 -15.80
CA VAL A 67 -8.91 0.36 -14.33
C VAL A 67 -9.02 1.80 -13.81
N GLY A 68 -9.96 2.05 -12.89
CA GLY A 68 -10.29 3.39 -12.41
C GLY A 68 -9.63 3.74 -11.08
N VAL A 69 -8.31 3.59 -10.97
CA VAL A 69 -7.51 3.93 -9.77
C VAL A 69 -6.44 4.96 -10.14
N ASP A 70 -5.84 5.60 -9.14
CA ASP A 70 -4.68 6.46 -9.34
C ASP A 70 -3.45 5.65 -9.79
N ASP A 71 -2.72 6.18 -10.78
CA ASP A 71 -1.52 5.56 -11.34
C ASP A 71 -0.26 6.04 -10.61
N THR A 72 0.00 7.35 -10.72
CA THR A 72 1.20 8.01 -10.18
C THR A 72 0.78 9.34 -9.58
N VAL A 73 1.15 9.56 -8.32
CA VAL A 73 0.77 10.76 -7.57
C VAL A 73 2.00 11.32 -6.85
N THR A 74 2.21 12.62 -6.99
CA THR A 74 3.19 13.38 -6.20
C THR A 74 2.45 14.36 -5.31
N VAL A 75 2.80 14.39 -4.04
CA VAL A 75 2.17 15.24 -3.01
C VAL A 75 3.22 16.13 -2.36
N LEU A 76 2.85 17.38 -2.09
CA LEU A 76 3.63 18.32 -1.29
C LEU A 76 2.79 18.74 -0.07
N LEU A 77 3.32 18.54 1.13
CA LEU A 77 2.67 18.84 2.40
C LEU A 77 3.45 19.90 3.15
N GLN A 78 2.80 21.02 3.49
CA GLN A 78 3.35 22.02 4.39
C GLN A 78 3.08 21.62 5.84
N TYR A 79 4.13 21.55 6.66
CA TYR A 79 4.02 21.30 8.08
C TYR A 79 4.26 22.60 8.88
N PRO A 80 3.77 22.67 10.13
CA PRO A 80 4.09 23.78 11.03
C PRO A 80 5.59 23.97 11.23
N GLY A 81 6.01 25.20 11.53
CA GLY A 81 7.42 25.52 11.76
C GLY A 81 8.26 25.71 10.49
N GLY A 82 7.61 25.91 9.34
CA GLY A 82 8.30 26.26 8.09
C GLY A 82 9.01 25.09 7.42
N VAL A 83 8.64 23.85 7.75
CA VAL A 83 9.15 22.63 7.10
C VAL A 83 8.09 22.04 6.18
N HIS A 84 8.50 21.36 5.11
CA HIS A 84 7.59 20.68 4.19
C HIS A 84 8.10 19.28 3.90
N GLY A 85 7.21 18.39 3.50
CA GLY A 85 7.53 17.05 3.01
C GLY A 85 6.91 16.84 1.63
N SER A 86 7.52 15.97 0.84
CA SER A 86 6.95 15.52 -0.42
C SER A 86 7.13 14.02 -0.57
N PHE A 87 6.19 13.36 -1.24
CA PHE A 87 6.35 11.98 -1.65
C PHE A 87 5.80 11.76 -3.05
N THR A 88 6.31 10.74 -3.73
CA THR A 88 5.76 10.22 -4.99
C THR A 88 5.49 8.74 -4.81
N CYS A 89 4.29 8.30 -5.17
CA CYS A 89 3.94 6.88 -5.29
C CYS A 89 3.53 6.57 -6.73
N SER A 90 3.76 5.34 -7.15
CA SER A 90 3.32 4.86 -8.45
C SER A 90 3.07 3.35 -8.42
N ILE A 91 2.04 2.91 -9.13
CA ILE A 91 1.79 1.49 -9.41
C ILE A 91 2.36 1.04 -10.77
N THR A 92 2.82 1.97 -11.62
CA THR A 92 3.40 1.67 -12.95
C THR A 92 4.89 1.96 -13.07
N ALA A 93 5.40 2.96 -12.36
CA ALA A 93 6.78 3.43 -12.47
C ALA A 93 7.61 2.98 -11.26
N GLN A 94 8.72 2.29 -11.52
CA GLN A 94 9.69 1.97 -10.49
C GLN A 94 10.37 3.26 -10.00
N LEU A 95 10.32 3.49 -8.69
CA LEU A 95 10.94 4.63 -8.02
C LEU A 95 12.17 4.16 -7.22
N CYS A 96 12.90 5.13 -6.64
CA CYS A 96 14.05 4.84 -5.79
C CYS A 96 13.68 4.12 -4.49
N ASN A 97 12.40 4.15 -4.09
CA ASN A 97 11.88 3.43 -2.92
C ASN A 97 12.64 3.69 -1.60
N THR A 98 13.18 4.92 -1.45
CA THR A 98 13.86 5.39 -0.24
C THR A 98 13.02 6.46 0.45
N ALA A 99 13.30 6.73 1.74
CA ALA A 99 12.72 7.84 2.48
C ALA A 99 13.83 8.59 3.22
N TYR A 100 13.80 9.91 3.26
CA TYR A 100 14.82 10.69 3.95
C TYR A 100 14.25 11.95 4.61
N VAL A 101 14.98 12.43 5.61
CA VAL A 101 14.73 13.70 6.28
C VAL A 101 16.04 14.47 6.38
N SER A 102 15.99 15.75 6.02
CA SER A 102 17.16 16.64 5.98
C SER A 102 16.94 17.86 6.85
N GLY A 103 17.97 18.26 7.59
CA GLY A 103 17.98 19.48 8.38
C GLY A 103 19.34 20.14 8.33
N THR A 104 19.49 21.24 9.09
CA THR A 104 20.73 22.05 9.11
C THR A 104 21.98 21.28 9.53
N LYS A 105 21.82 20.13 10.20
CA LYS A 105 22.92 19.28 10.68
C LYS A 105 23.20 18.09 9.77
N GLY A 106 22.46 17.88 8.69
CA GLY A 106 22.65 16.74 7.77
C GLY A 106 21.36 15.98 7.50
N MET A 107 21.51 14.79 6.93
CA MET A 107 20.42 13.95 6.45
C MET A 107 20.43 12.58 7.14
N ALA A 108 19.24 12.05 7.40
CA ALA A 108 19.00 10.66 7.71
C ALA A 108 18.16 10.04 6.58
N GLN A 109 18.55 8.87 6.09
CA GLN A 109 17.92 8.19 4.97
C GLN A 109 17.69 6.71 5.30
N ILE A 110 16.48 6.25 5.06
CA ILE A 110 16.09 4.85 4.99
C ILE A 110 16.25 4.40 3.53
N LEU A 111 16.99 3.32 3.32
CA LEU A 111 17.23 2.75 1.99
C LEU A 111 16.05 1.89 1.50
N ASP A 112 16.07 1.51 0.22
CA ASP A 112 15.10 0.55 -0.36
C ASP A 112 15.26 -0.82 0.32
N PRO A 113 14.18 -1.48 0.78
CA PRO A 113 12.77 -1.06 0.74
C PRO A 113 12.34 -0.20 1.93
N CYS A 114 11.97 1.07 1.69
CA CYS A 114 11.67 2.01 2.77
C CYS A 114 10.43 1.68 3.60
N TRP A 115 9.51 0.85 3.10
CA TRP A 115 8.30 0.41 3.81
C TRP A 115 8.56 -0.79 4.73
N CYS A 116 9.70 -1.47 4.61
CA CYS A 116 10.13 -2.55 5.50
C CYS A 116 11.66 -2.57 5.67
N PRO A 117 12.26 -1.48 6.18
CA PRO A 117 13.68 -1.23 6.03
C PRO A 117 14.54 -2.02 7.02
N THR A 118 15.76 -2.32 6.57
CA THR A 118 16.84 -2.91 7.39
C THR A 118 18.06 -2.01 7.44
N GLU A 119 18.10 -0.91 6.69
CA GLU A 119 19.29 -0.07 6.52
C GLU A 119 18.95 1.41 6.76
N LEU A 120 19.77 2.08 7.56
CA LEU A 120 19.69 3.50 7.89
C LEU A 120 21.04 4.16 7.66
N VAL A 121 21.05 5.24 6.89
CA VAL A 121 22.24 6.09 6.68
C VAL A 121 22.02 7.43 7.36
N VAL A 122 22.89 7.79 8.31
CA VAL A 122 22.85 9.10 8.98
C VAL A 122 24.17 9.81 8.74
N LYS A 123 24.14 10.95 8.05
CA LYS A 123 25.36 11.71 7.70
C LYS A 123 26.44 10.86 6.99
N GLY A 124 26.00 9.90 6.16
CA GLY A 124 26.90 8.96 5.47
C GLY A 124 27.33 7.76 6.32
N GLU A 125 27.03 7.71 7.62
CA GLU A 125 27.27 6.53 8.44
C GLU A 125 26.15 5.52 8.25
N HIS A 126 26.51 4.32 7.80
CA HIS A 126 25.57 3.24 7.53
C HIS A 126 25.37 2.35 8.76
N LYS A 127 24.12 2.03 9.09
CA LYS A 127 23.72 1.06 10.12
C LYS A 127 22.71 0.07 9.57
N GLU A 128 22.94 -1.21 9.82
CA GLU A 128 22.06 -2.30 9.47
C GLU A 128 21.32 -2.85 10.71
N PHE A 129 20.06 -3.22 10.51
CA PHE A 129 19.12 -3.77 11.49
C PHE A 129 18.56 -5.07 10.91
N PRO A 130 19.22 -6.21 11.15
CA PRO A 130 18.84 -7.48 10.54
C PRO A 130 17.43 -7.91 10.96
N LEU A 131 16.71 -8.57 10.05
CA LEU A 131 15.39 -9.11 10.32
C LEU A 131 15.43 -10.25 11.35
N PRO A 132 14.31 -10.50 12.04
CA PRO A 132 14.21 -11.62 12.97
C PRO A 132 14.34 -12.96 12.25
N SER A 133 15.01 -13.92 12.88
CA SER A 133 15.18 -15.26 12.32
C SER A 133 13.85 -16.02 12.31
N THR A 134 13.44 -16.52 11.14
CA THR A 134 12.22 -17.31 10.93
C THR A 134 12.54 -18.57 10.12
N PRO A 135 13.21 -19.56 10.72
CA PRO A 135 13.63 -20.77 10.00
C PRO A 135 12.41 -21.52 9.45
N ASN A 136 12.53 -21.99 8.20
CA ASN A 136 11.51 -22.75 7.48
C ASN A 136 10.17 -22.01 7.31
N LYS A 137 10.19 -20.68 7.23
CA LYS A 137 9.00 -19.85 6.94
C LYS A 137 9.20 -19.11 5.63
N GLU A 138 8.19 -19.21 4.78
CA GLU A 138 8.10 -18.42 3.55
C GLU A 138 7.10 -17.28 3.75
N PHE A 139 7.38 -16.13 3.13
CA PHE A 139 6.51 -14.96 3.16
C PHE A 139 6.11 -14.57 1.74
N HIS A 140 4.86 -14.15 1.56
CA HIS A 140 4.38 -13.66 0.26
C HIS A 140 4.92 -12.27 -0.10
N PHE A 141 5.35 -11.50 0.90
CA PHE A 141 5.80 -10.12 0.78
C PHE A 141 7.23 -9.94 1.28
N THR A 142 7.96 -9.01 0.67
CA THR A 142 9.34 -8.64 1.02
C THR A 142 9.45 -8.29 2.49
N ASN A 143 10.46 -8.85 3.16
CA ASN A 143 10.75 -8.64 4.58
C ASN A 143 9.57 -8.93 5.53
N GLY A 144 8.67 -9.85 5.17
CA GLY A 144 7.48 -10.19 5.98
C GLY A 144 7.76 -10.63 7.42
N ALA A 145 8.97 -11.12 7.73
CA ALA A 145 9.40 -11.40 9.10
C ALA A 145 9.37 -10.15 10.02
N GLY A 146 9.42 -8.95 9.46
CA GLY A 146 9.32 -7.69 10.19
C GLY A 146 7.97 -7.48 10.90
N MET A 147 6.90 -8.17 10.50
CA MET A 147 5.59 -8.10 11.18
C MET A 147 5.64 -8.58 12.65
N THR A 148 6.71 -9.27 13.04
CA THR A 148 6.96 -9.61 14.45
C THR A 148 7.10 -8.38 15.34
N TYR A 149 7.59 -7.25 14.83
CA TYR A 149 7.76 -6.01 15.58
C TYR A 149 6.41 -5.42 16.00
N GLU A 150 5.46 -5.26 15.08
CA GLU A 150 4.12 -4.77 15.37
C GLU A 150 3.31 -5.75 16.23
N ALA A 151 3.46 -7.06 16.01
CA ALA A 151 2.80 -8.08 16.85
C ALA A 151 3.27 -8.01 18.31
N ARG A 152 4.57 -7.81 18.54
CA ARG A 152 5.13 -7.60 19.88
C ARG A 152 4.62 -6.30 20.51
N HIS A 153 4.59 -5.21 19.76
CA HIS A 153 4.12 -3.91 20.23
C HIS A 153 2.65 -3.95 20.68
N VAL A 154 1.77 -4.58 19.90
CA VAL A 154 0.36 -4.78 20.28
C VAL A 154 0.26 -5.54 21.60
N ARG A 155 1.00 -6.66 21.74
CA ARG A 155 1.02 -7.42 23.00
C ARG A 155 1.48 -6.57 24.18
N GLU A 156 2.49 -5.73 24.00
CA GLU A 156 2.99 -4.84 25.04
C GLU A 156 1.97 -3.77 25.44
N CYS A 157 1.28 -3.17 24.47
CA CYS A 157 0.20 -2.22 24.73
C CYS A 157 -0.95 -2.85 25.53
N LEU A 158 -1.40 -4.04 25.11
CA LEU A 158 -2.45 -4.79 25.80
C LEU A 158 -2.05 -5.15 27.24
N ARG A 159 -0.80 -5.59 27.46
CA ARG A 159 -0.28 -5.89 28.80
C ARG A 159 -0.24 -4.67 29.72
N LYS A 160 -0.06 -3.48 29.16
CA LYS A 160 -0.09 -2.20 29.88
C LYS A 160 -1.51 -1.65 30.05
N GLY A 161 -2.54 -2.37 29.58
CA GLY A 161 -3.93 -1.93 29.63
C GLY A 161 -4.27 -0.77 28.69
N LEU A 162 -3.40 -0.45 27.73
CA LEU A 162 -3.61 0.62 26.77
C LEU A 162 -4.75 0.23 25.79
N LYS A 163 -5.48 1.24 25.33
CA LYS A 163 -6.56 1.08 24.33
C LYS A 163 -6.14 1.45 22.92
N GLU A 164 -4.94 2.01 22.77
CA GLU A 164 -4.34 2.39 21.51
C GLU A 164 -2.80 2.33 21.63
N SER A 165 -2.14 2.39 20.48
CA SER A 165 -0.68 2.43 20.39
C SER A 165 -0.20 3.86 20.63
N PRO A 166 0.79 4.11 21.50
CA PRO A 166 1.41 5.43 21.62
C PRO A 166 2.34 5.76 20.43
N VAL A 167 2.65 4.78 19.57
CA VAL A 167 3.51 4.94 18.38
C VAL A 167 2.70 5.28 17.13
N ILE A 168 1.43 4.86 17.10
CA ILE A 168 0.45 5.23 16.06
C ILE A 168 -0.90 5.42 16.75
N PRO A 169 -1.12 6.57 17.41
CA PRO A 169 -2.38 6.86 18.09
C PRO A 169 -3.56 6.89 17.11
N LEU A 170 -4.78 6.73 17.62
CA LEU A 170 -5.98 6.74 16.77
C LEU A 170 -6.12 8.07 16.02
N ALA A 171 -5.85 9.19 16.68
CA ALA A 171 -5.89 10.52 16.07
C ALA A 171 -4.88 10.69 14.91
N GLU A 172 -3.73 10.01 14.99
CA GLU A 172 -2.77 10.02 13.87
C GLU A 172 -3.27 9.17 12.71
N SER A 173 -3.95 8.05 12.99
CA SER A 173 -4.59 7.24 11.95
C SER A 173 -5.72 8.00 11.24
N GLU A 174 -6.51 8.80 11.97
CA GLU A 174 -7.52 9.71 11.40
C GLU A 174 -6.87 10.77 10.51
N LEU A 175 -5.81 11.44 10.98
CA LEU A 175 -5.08 12.44 10.20
C LEU A 175 -4.49 11.85 8.90
N LEU A 176 -3.92 10.65 8.96
CA LEU A 176 -3.40 9.97 7.77
C LEU A 176 -4.51 9.63 6.77
N ALA A 177 -5.70 9.24 7.26
CA ALA A 177 -6.86 8.99 6.42
C ALA A 177 -7.38 10.28 5.77
N ASP A 178 -7.45 11.39 6.52
CA ASP A 178 -7.84 12.71 6.01
C ASP A 178 -6.90 13.19 4.90
N ILE A 179 -5.59 13.09 5.12
CA ILE A 179 -4.58 13.45 4.10
C ILE A 179 -4.74 12.60 2.85
N LEU A 180 -4.90 11.28 2.98
CA LEU A 180 -5.06 10.38 1.85
C LEU A 180 -6.34 10.67 1.07
N GLU A 181 -7.42 11.01 1.77
CA GLU A 181 -8.69 11.42 1.18
C GLU A 181 -8.60 12.76 0.43
N GLU A 182 -7.96 13.76 1.02
CA GLU A 182 -7.76 15.06 0.39
C GLU A 182 -6.94 14.93 -0.90
N VAL A 183 -5.83 14.18 -0.83
CA VAL A 183 -4.96 13.93 -1.99
C VAL A 183 -5.71 13.26 -3.14
N ARG A 184 -6.43 12.16 -2.88
CA ARG A 184 -7.15 11.45 -3.94
C ARG A 184 -8.30 12.29 -4.52
N LYS A 185 -8.99 13.06 -3.67
CA LYS A 185 -10.07 13.96 -4.12
C LYS A 185 -9.52 15.10 -4.98
N ALA A 186 -8.34 15.63 -4.66
CA ALA A 186 -7.68 16.67 -5.45
C ALA A 186 -7.37 16.25 -6.90
N ILE A 187 -7.19 14.94 -7.14
CA ILE A 187 -6.99 14.36 -8.48
C ILE A 187 -8.25 13.70 -9.06
N GLY A 188 -9.41 13.91 -8.43
CA GLY A 188 -10.71 13.42 -8.92
C GLY A 188 -10.99 11.93 -8.67
N VAL A 189 -10.18 11.25 -7.85
CA VAL A 189 -10.40 9.84 -7.47
C VAL A 189 -11.39 9.78 -6.30
N THR A 190 -12.58 9.26 -6.56
CA THR A 190 -13.69 9.17 -5.60
C THR A 190 -14.19 7.74 -5.45
N PHE A 191 -14.69 7.41 -4.27
CA PHE A 191 -15.28 6.12 -3.95
C PHE A 191 -16.75 6.27 -3.51
N PRO A 192 -17.60 5.25 -3.69
CA PRO A 192 -18.98 5.27 -3.18
C PRO A 192 -19.10 5.63 -1.69
N GLN A 193 -18.12 5.22 -0.89
CA GLN A 193 -18.03 5.45 0.55
C GLN A 193 -17.83 6.93 0.93
N ASP A 194 -17.51 7.81 -0.03
CA ASP A 194 -17.36 9.25 0.21
C ASP A 194 -18.70 9.97 0.41
N LYS A 195 -19.84 9.29 0.14
CA LYS A 195 -21.19 9.88 0.09
C LYS A 195 -21.98 9.77 1.40
N HIS A 196 -21.30 9.66 2.53
CA HIS A 196 -21.92 9.52 3.85
C HIS A 196 -22.04 10.85 4.59
#